data_AF-A0A1B8TIF2-F1
#
_entry.id   AF-A0A1B8TIF2-F1
#
_cell.length_a   1.000
_cell.length_b   1.000
_cell.length_c   1.000
_cell.angle_alpha   90.00
_cell.angle_beta   90.00
_cell.angle_gamma   90.00
#
_symmetry.space_group_name_H-M   'P 1'
#
loop_
_entity.id
_entity.type
_entity.pdbx_description
1 polymer ?
#
loop_
_entity_poly.entity_id
_entity_poly.type
_entity_poly.pdbx_seq_one_letter_code
_entity_poly.pdbx_strand_id
1 'polypeptide(L)'
;MKRKPTTKQAVQRSLLDIVARGCREAREATSEYSRDTAMARAHGAITLAYYSDVIDQKSYNALWDLASNARSQRATEMIYDQKPYTGAQFAESRWKSGKAAA
;
A
#
# COMPACT_ATOMS: atom_id res chain seq x y z
N MET A 1 -27.92 -18.50 -8.08
CA MET A 1 -27.76 -17.09 -8.55
C MET A 1 -26.71 -16.39 -7.70
N LYS A 2 -25.68 -15.79 -8.31
CA LYS A 2 -24.74 -14.91 -7.57
C LYS A 2 -25.43 -13.56 -7.31
N ARG A 3 -25.44 -13.07 -6.07
CA ARG A 3 -26.00 -11.75 -5.72
C ARG A 3 -25.13 -10.64 -6.34
N LYS A 4 -25.75 -9.60 -6.89
CA LYS A 4 -25.05 -8.43 -7.40
C LYS A 4 -24.42 -7.65 -6.23
N PRO A 5 -23.21 -7.10 -6.38
CA PRO A 5 -22.58 -6.30 -5.34
C PRO A 5 -23.38 -5.02 -5.08
N THR A 6 -23.40 -4.58 -3.81
CA THR A 6 -24.02 -3.32 -3.41
C THR A 6 -23.12 -2.13 -3.76
N THR A 7 -23.67 -0.91 -3.80
CA THR A 7 -22.87 0.32 -3.98
C THR A 7 -21.75 0.42 -2.95
N LYS A 8 -22.04 0.10 -1.67
CA LYS A 8 -21.02 0.09 -0.62
C LYS A 8 -19.90 -0.90 -0.92
N GLN A 9 -20.22 -2.11 -1.38
CA GLN A 9 -19.20 -3.10 -1.77
C GLN A 9 -18.38 -2.65 -2.98
N ALA A 10 -19.00 -1.98 -3.96
CA ALA A 10 -18.30 -1.42 -5.10
C ALA A 10 -17.32 -0.32 -4.68
N VAL A 11 -17.73 0.60 -3.80
CA VAL A 11 -16.86 1.67 -3.29
C VAL A 11 -15.73 1.10 -2.42
N GLN A 12 -16.01 0.11 -1.56
CA GLN A 12 -14.97 -0.58 -0.78
C GLN A 12 -13.91 -1.21 -1.69
N ARG A 13 -14.33 -1.80 -2.81
CA ARG A 13 -13.38 -2.37 -3.78
C ARG A 13 -12.52 -1.30 -4.46
N SER A 14 -13.15 -0.23 -4.94
CA SER A 14 -12.41 0.91 -5.52
C SER A 14 -11.45 1.54 -4.52
N LEU A 15 -11.82 1.63 -3.24
CA LEU A 15 -10.94 2.10 -2.17
C LEU A 15 -9.71 1.19 -2.05
N LEU A 16 -9.89 -0.13 -1.99
CA LEU A 16 -8.78 -1.08 -1.90
C LEU A 16 -7.84 -0.93 -3.10
N ASP A 17 -8.37 -0.77 -4.32
CA ASP A 17 -7.57 -0.58 -5.53
C ASP A 17 -6.75 0.73 -5.46
N ILE A 18 -7.35 1.82 -4.99
CA ILE A 18 -6.66 3.12 -4.81
C ILE A 18 -5.56 2.99 -3.75
N VAL A 19 -5.84 2.38 -2.60
CA VAL A 19 -4.86 2.21 -1.53
C VAL A 19 -3.72 1.30 -1.97
N ALA A 20 -4.02 0.18 -2.63
CA ALA A 20 -3.01 -0.73 -3.16
C ALA A 20 -2.11 -0.03 -4.18
N ARG A 21 -2.70 0.74 -5.10
CA ARG A 21 -1.95 1.54 -6.08
C ARG A 21 -1.08 2.58 -5.39
N GLY A 22 -1.62 3.34 -4.44
CA GLY A 22 -0.88 4.36 -3.69
C GLY A 22 0.28 3.78 -2.90
N CYS A 23 0.09 2.62 -2.26
CA CYS A 23 1.17 1.90 -1.58
C CYS A 23 2.27 1.48 -2.56
N ARG A 24 1.91 0.91 -3.71
CA ARG A 24 2.87 0.53 -4.75
C ARG A 24 3.64 1.75 -5.28
N GLU A 25 2.95 2.81 -5.66
CA GLU A 25 3.56 4.06 -6.15
C GLU A 25 4.50 4.65 -5.09
N ALA A 26 4.10 4.65 -3.82
CA ALA A 26 4.96 5.12 -2.73
C ALA A 26 6.22 4.26 -2.55
N ARG A 27 6.12 2.93 -2.70
CA ARG A 27 7.26 2.01 -2.62
C ARG A 27 8.21 2.11 -3.81
N GLU A 28 7.69 2.39 -5.00
CA GLU A 28 8.47 2.49 -6.23
C GLU A 28 9.00 3.91 -6.51
N ALA A 29 8.65 4.88 -5.67
CA ALA A 29 9.03 6.28 -5.83
C ALA A 29 10.56 6.50 -5.91
N THR A 30 10.96 7.37 -6.82
CA THR A 30 12.37 7.79 -7.01
C THR A 30 12.66 9.17 -6.44
N SER A 31 11.65 9.85 -5.89
CA SER A 31 11.77 11.15 -5.23
C SER A 31 10.87 11.25 -4.01
N GLU A 32 11.23 12.09 -3.05
CA GLU A 32 10.40 12.32 -1.86
C GLU A 32 9.02 12.89 -2.23
N TYR A 33 8.99 13.79 -3.21
CA TYR A 33 7.75 14.39 -3.71
C TYR A 33 6.79 13.34 -4.29
N SER A 34 7.28 12.42 -5.12
CA SER A 34 6.43 11.37 -5.71
C SER A 34 5.93 10.38 -4.65
N ARG A 35 6.79 10.01 -3.70
CA ARG A 35 6.44 9.18 -2.53
C ARG A 35 5.32 9.81 -1.70
N ASP A 36 5.47 11.09 -1.33
CA ASP A 36 4.53 11.77 -0.45
C ASP A 36 3.21 12.09 -1.16
N THR A 37 3.25 12.36 -2.47
CA THR A 37 2.06 12.52 -3.31
C THR A 37 1.23 11.24 -3.39
N ALA A 38 1.89 10.08 -3.56
CA ALA A 38 1.21 8.78 -3.59
C ALA A 38 0.50 8.47 -2.27
N MET A 39 1.18 8.72 -1.14
CA MET A 39 0.60 8.59 0.20
C MET A 39 -0.59 9.53 0.40
N ALA A 40 -0.47 10.81 0.03
CA ALA A 40 -1.53 11.80 0.20
C ALA A 40 -2.81 11.41 -0.54
N ARG A 41 -2.70 10.84 -1.74
CA ARG A 41 -3.84 10.32 -2.51
C ARG A 41 -4.52 9.14 -1.81
N ALA A 42 -3.74 8.18 -1.30
CA ALA A 42 -4.27 7.04 -0.56
C ALA A 42 -4.99 7.50 0.72
N HIS A 43 -4.36 8.37 1.51
CA HIS A 43 -4.94 8.93 2.73
C HIS A 43 -6.23 9.71 2.46
N GLY A 44 -6.26 10.55 1.42
CA GLY A 44 -7.47 11.27 1.02
C GLY A 44 -8.64 10.32 0.70
N ALA A 45 -8.38 9.22 0.00
CA ALA A 45 -9.40 8.21 -0.31
C ALA A 45 -9.88 7.46 0.95
N ILE A 46 -8.96 7.10 1.85
CA ILE A 46 -9.27 6.44 3.14
C ILE A 46 -10.14 7.35 4.00
N THR A 47 -9.77 8.62 4.14
CA THR A 47 -10.52 9.62 4.90
C THR A 47 -11.92 9.82 4.33
N LEU A 48 -12.04 9.98 3.00
CA LEU A 48 -13.34 10.11 2.35
C LEU A 48 -14.22 8.88 2.59
N ALA A 49 -13.66 7.68 2.49
CA ALA A 49 -14.41 6.44 2.72
C ALA A 49 -14.88 6.29 4.17
N TYR A 50 -14.08 6.71 5.15
CA TYR A 50 -14.46 6.67 6.57
C TYR A 50 -15.60 7.64 6.87
N TYR A 51 -15.48 8.90 6.44
CA TYR A 51 -16.54 9.91 6.64
C TYR A 51 -17.80 9.67 5.80
N SER A 52 -17.75 8.76 4.82
CA SER A 52 -18.91 8.36 4.01
C SER A 52 -19.55 7.04 4.50
N ASP A 53 -19.23 6.57 5.71
CA ASP A 53 -19.71 5.29 6.29
C ASP A 53 -19.44 4.04 5.41
N VAL A 54 -18.41 4.10 4.56
CA VAL A 54 -18.02 2.98 3.69
C VAL A 54 -17.18 1.97 4.46
N ILE A 55 -16.31 2.45 5.35
CA ILE A 55 -15.42 1.64 6.19
C ILE A 55 -15.58 2.04 7.67
N ASP A 56 -15.26 1.12 8.57
CA ASP A 56 -15.27 1.40 10.01
C ASP A 56 -13.92 1.97 10.50
N GLN A 57 -13.88 2.40 11.77
CA GLN A 57 -12.67 2.97 12.37
C GLN A 57 -11.48 2.00 12.35
N LYS A 58 -11.73 0.70 12.52
CA LYS A 58 -10.69 -0.32 12.50
C LYS A 58 -10.05 -0.43 11.12
N SER A 59 -10.87 -0.43 10.07
CA SER A 59 -10.42 -0.43 8.68
C SER A 59 -9.72 0.87 8.32
N TYR A 60 -10.22 2.02 8.79
CA TYR A 60 -9.56 3.31 8.62
C TYR A 60 -8.13 3.28 9.17
N ASN A 61 -7.95 2.87 10.44
CA ASN A 61 -6.63 2.79 11.08
C ASN A 61 -5.71 1.83 10.30
N ALA A 62 -6.19 0.63 9.96
CA ALA A 62 -5.39 -0.37 9.27
C ALA A 62 -4.93 0.09 7.87
N LEU A 63 -5.81 0.75 7.10
CA LEU A 63 -5.46 1.27 5.77
C LEU A 63 -4.52 2.47 5.87
N TRP A 64 -4.71 3.33 6.87
CA TRP A 64 -3.84 4.47 7.13
C TRP A 64 -2.42 4.04 7.50
N ASP A 65 -2.30 3.06 8.40
CA ASP A 65 -1.01 2.48 8.79
C ASP A 65 -0.32 1.80 7.60
N LEU A 66 -1.07 1.09 6.75
CA LEU A 66 -0.52 0.45 5.55
C LEU A 66 0.12 1.47 4.59
N ALA A 67 -0.61 2.55 4.28
CA ALA A 67 -0.11 3.61 3.40
C ALA A 67 1.07 4.37 4.03
N SER A 68 0.99 4.65 5.33
CA SER A 68 2.08 5.28 6.09
C SER A 68 3.34 4.43 6.11
N ASN A 69 3.20 3.11 6.31
CA ASN A 69 4.33 2.19 6.30
C ASN A 69 5.00 2.11 4.93
N ALA A 70 4.22 2.09 3.84
CA ALA A 70 4.77 2.09 2.49
C ALA A 70 5.66 3.32 2.23
N ARG A 71 5.17 4.50 2.66
CA ARG A 71 5.91 5.76 2.58
C ARG A 71 7.17 5.73 3.46
N SER A 72 7.05 5.36 4.72
CA SER A 72 8.18 5.34 5.67
C SER A 72 9.28 4.37 5.24
N GLN A 73 8.92 3.17 4.80
CA GLN A 73 9.90 2.20 4.29
C GLN A 73 10.66 2.75 3.07
N ARG A 74 9.96 3.42 2.14
CA ARG A 74 10.65 3.99 0.98
C ARG A 74 11.55 5.16 1.35
N ALA A 75 11.11 6.00 2.29
CA ALA A 75 11.94 7.08 2.81
C ALA A 75 13.25 6.56 3.38
N THR A 76 13.20 5.51 4.22
CA THR A 76 14.40 4.87 4.77
C THR A 76 15.33 4.36 3.67
N GLU A 77 14.80 3.66 2.68
CA GLU A 77 15.63 3.14 1.58
C GLU A 77 16.30 4.23 0.77
N MET A 78 15.59 5.33 0.49
CA MET A 78 16.17 6.47 -0.22
C MET A 78 17.31 7.13 0.58
N ILE A 79 17.16 7.25 1.90
CA ILE A 79 18.21 7.81 2.78
C ILE A 79 19.49 6.96 2.76
N TYR A 80 19.34 5.63 2.68
CA TYR A 80 20.46 4.68 2.68
C TYR A 80 20.87 4.19 1.28
N ASP A 81 20.41 4.86 0.21
CA ASP A 81 20.64 4.48 -1.20
C ASP A 81 20.35 2.99 -1.51
N GLN A 82 19.29 2.46 -0.90
CA GLN A 82 18.84 1.10 -1.09
C GLN A 82 17.77 1.01 -2.19
N LYS A 83 17.80 -0.11 -2.92
CA LYS A 83 16.72 -0.46 -3.86
C LYS A 83 15.41 -0.66 -3.09
N PRO A 84 14.25 -0.39 -3.72
CA PRO A 84 12.96 -0.72 -3.12
C PRO A 84 12.90 -2.19 -2.69
N TYR A 85 12.72 -2.44 -1.41
CA TYR A 85 12.40 -3.76 -0.90
C TYR A 85 11.04 -4.18 -1.46
N THR A 86 11.07 -5.04 -2.46
CA THR A 86 9.90 -5.82 -2.87
C THR A 86 9.99 -7.13 -2.11
N GLY A 87 8.96 -7.49 -1.34
CA GLY A 87 8.96 -8.76 -0.60
C GLY A 87 9.24 -9.98 -1.50
N ALA A 88 8.97 -9.86 -2.81
CA ALA A 88 9.34 -10.82 -3.84
C ALA A 88 10.86 -10.99 -4.01
N GLN A 89 11.65 -9.91 -4.09
CA GLN A 89 13.11 -9.99 -4.19
C GLN A 89 13.74 -10.60 -2.93
N PHE A 90 13.17 -10.32 -1.76
CA PHE A 90 13.62 -10.96 -0.52
C PHE A 90 13.26 -12.44 -0.45
N ALA A 91 12.04 -12.80 -0.83
CA ALA A 91 11.61 -14.19 -0.91
C ALA A 91 12.46 -14.97 -1.93
N GLU A 92 12.75 -14.37 -3.08
CA GLU A 92 13.62 -14.93 -4.11
C GLU A 92 15.07 -15.06 -3.61
N SER A 93 15.60 -14.04 -2.93
CA SER A 93 16.94 -14.07 -2.32
C SER A 93 17.05 -15.19 -1.27
N ARG A 94 16.05 -15.33 -0.39
CA ARG A 94 15.96 -16.43 0.59
C ARG A 94 15.87 -17.81 -0.07
N TRP A 95 15.08 -17.93 -1.14
CA TRP A 95 14.97 -19.20 -1.88
C TRP A 95 16.30 -19.56 -2.56
N LYS A 96 16.98 -18.59 -3.17
CA LYS A 96 18.29 -18.77 -3.79
C LYS A 96 19.38 -19.14 -2.77
N SER A 97 19.42 -18.48 -1.62
CA SER A 97 20.38 -18.81 -0.56
C SER A 97 20.12 -20.16 0.09
N GLY A 98 18.84 -20.53 0.27
CA GLY A 98 18.46 -21.87 0.74
C GLY A 98 18.84 -22.99 -0.24
N LYS A 99 18.79 -22.73 -1.55
CA LYS A 99 19.27 -23.67 -2.57
C LYS A 99 20.78 -23.79 -2.66
N ALA A 100 21.53 -22.72 -2.36
CA ALA A 100 22.99 -22.75 -2.40
C ALA A 100 23.61 -23.46 -1.16
N ALA A 101 22.81 -23.64 -0.10
CA ALA A 101 23.21 -24.31 1.13
C ALA A 101 22.78 -25.79 1.21
N ALA A 102 22.17 -26.33 0.15
CA ALA A 102 21.71 -27.71 0.02
C ALA A 102 22.53 -28.44 -1.06
#